data_AF-A0A6G3XFS9-F1
#
_entry.id   AF-A0A6G3XFS9-F1
#
_cell.length_a   1.000
_cell.length_b   1.000
_cell.length_c   1.000
_cell.angle_alpha   90.00
_cell.angle_beta   90.00
_cell.angle_gamma   90.00
#
_symmetry.space_group_name_H-M   'P 1'
#
loop_
_entity.id
_entity.type
_entity.pdbx_description
1 polymer ?
#
loop_
_entity_poly.entity_id
_entity_poly.type
_entity_poly.pdbx_seq_one_letter_code
_entity_poly.pdbx_strand_id
1 'polypeptide(L)'
;MPRVPHVPYTGGEKESLHISLDRHRDVVLWKLEGLDDEQLRRPMTPTGTNLLGLVKHLATVEYGWFCAAFGRPTETFWFDTATEDMTVGPDET
;
A
#
# COMPACT_ATOMS: atom_id res chain seq x y z
N MET A 1 -15.69 13.42 -0.74
CA MET A 1 -15.31 12.20 -1.49
C MET A 1 -14.15 12.55 -2.39
N PRO A 2 -13.08 11.74 -2.43
CA PRO A 2 -11.99 11.95 -3.37
C PRO A 2 -12.53 11.88 -4.79
N ARG A 3 -11.90 12.60 -5.71
CA ARG A 3 -12.15 12.42 -7.13
C ARG A 3 -11.45 11.15 -7.59
N VAL A 4 -12.10 10.01 -7.38
CA VAL A 4 -11.60 8.68 -7.74
C VAL A 4 -11.39 8.62 -9.26
N PRO A 5 -10.15 8.47 -9.76
CA PRO A 5 -9.88 8.35 -11.19
C PRO A 5 -10.68 7.18 -11.78
N HIS A 6 -11.35 7.43 -12.91
CA HIS A 6 -12.08 6.38 -13.62
C HIS A 6 -11.15 5.68 -14.61
N VAL A 7 -10.90 4.39 -14.41
CA VAL A 7 -10.17 3.56 -15.39
C VAL A 7 -11.02 3.49 -16.67
N PRO A 8 -10.51 3.93 -17.82
CA PRO A 8 -11.30 3.94 -19.05
C PRO A 8 -11.66 2.50 -19.46
N TYR A 9 -12.86 2.31 -20.02
CA TYR A 9 -13.30 0.99 -20.54
C TYR A 9 -12.48 0.53 -21.76
N THR A 10 -11.82 1.46 -22.43
CA THR A 10 -10.96 1.23 -23.61
C THR A 10 -9.75 2.14 -23.51
N GLY A 11 -8.54 1.64 -23.78
CA GLY A 11 -7.30 2.43 -23.70
C GLY A 11 -6.06 1.55 -23.78
N GLY A 12 -4.88 2.14 -23.63
CA GLY A 12 -3.63 1.37 -23.56
C GLY A 12 -3.54 0.58 -22.25
N GLU A 13 -2.91 -0.60 -22.28
CA GLU A 13 -2.73 -1.44 -21.08
C GLU A 13 -1.97 -0.70 -19.98
N LYS A 14 -0.86 -0.02 -20.34
CA LYS A 14 -0.05 0.78 -19.41
C LYS A 14 -0.86 1.93 -18.79
N GLU A 15 -1.63 2.65 -19.61
CA GLU A 15 -2.47 3.76 -19.14
C GLU A 15 -3.53 3.26 -18.17
N SER A 16 -4.21 2.17 -18.52
CA SER A 16 -5.24 1.54 -17.68
C SER A 16 -4.66 1.06 -16.35
N LEU A 17 -3.45 0.49 -16.37
CA LEU A 17 -2.74 0.07 -15.16
C LEU A 17 -2.41 1.25 -14.24
N HIS A 18 -1.83 2.34 -14.78
CA HIS A 18 -1.51 3.52 -13.99
C HIS A 18 -2.74 4.13 -13.33
N ILE A 19 -3.83 4.34 -14.09
CA ILE A 19 -5.06 4.90 -13.56
C ILE A 19 -5.65 3.98 -12.48
N SER A 20 -5.60 2.66 -12.69
CA SER A 20 -6.06 1.70 -11.69
C SER A 20 -5.25 1.79 -10.39
N LEU A 21 -3.92 1.84 -10.46
CA LEU A 21 -3.06 1.91 -9.28
C LEU A 21 -3.26 3.23 -8.53
N ASP A 22 -3.28 4.36 -9.23
CA ASP A 22 -3.55 5.67 -8.63
C ASP A 22 -4.91 5.69 -7.93
N ARG A 23 -5.93 5.10 -8.57
CA ARG A 23 -7.26 4.95 -7.96
C ARG A 23 -7.24 4.17 -6.64
N HIS A 24 -6.49 3.07 -6.57
CA HIS A 24 -6.43 2.26 -5.35
C HIS A 24 -5.65 2.98 -4.25
N ARG A 25 -4.55 3.65 -4.58
CA ARG A 25 -3.78 4.48 -3.63
C ARG A 25 -4.62 5.62 -3.07
N ASP A 26 -5.34 6.35 -3.92
CA ASP A 26 -6.24 7.43 -3.50
C ASP A 26 -7.33 6.93 -2.55
N VAL A 27 -7.88 5.74 -2.80
CA VAL A 27 -8.89 5.14 -1.92
C VAL A 27 -8.28 4.78 -0.56
N VAL A 28 -7.09 4.18 -0.53
CA VAL A 28 -6.41 3.85 0.74
C VAL A 28 -6.16 5.12 1.52
N LEU A 29 -5.55 6.14 0.92
CA LEU A 29 -5.26 7.41 1.58
C LEU A 29 -6.53 8.08 2.11
N TRP A 30 -7.60 8.11 1.31
CA TRP A 30 -8.89 8.62 1.75
C TRP A 30 -9.44 7.92 2.99
N LYS A 31 -9.26 6.61 3.12
CA LYS A 31 -9.69 5.87 4.30
C LYS A 31 -8.89 6.21 5.56
N LEU A 32 -7.70 6.76 5.40
CA LEU A 32 -6.81 7.14 6.50
C LEU A 32 -6.91 8.63 6.85
N GLU A 33 -7.60 9.44 6.03
CA GLU A 33 -7.77 10.87 6.27
C GLU A 33 -8.40 11.15 7.64
N GLY A 34 -7.74 12.01 8.42
CA GLY A 34 -8.22 12.47 9.73
C GLY A 34 -7.95 11.50 10.88
N LEU A 35 -7.28 10.37 10.63
CA LEU A 35 -6.85 9.48 11.70
C LEU A 35 -5.54 9.97 12.34
N ASP A 36 -5.45 9.82 13.67
CA ASP A 36 -4.21 10.03 14.41
C ASP A 36 -3.34 8.76 14.45
N ASP A 37 -2.11 8.90 14.95
CA ASP A 37 -1.11 7.81 15.00
C ASP A 37 -1.60 6.62 15.85
N GLU A 38 -2.31 6.87 16.96
CA GLU A 38 -2.87 5.80 17.79
C GLU A 38 -3.91 5.00 16.99
N GLN A 39 -4.81 5.68 16.30
CA GLN A 39 -5.84 5.07 15.46
C GLN A 39 -5.24 4.26 14.31
N LEU A 40 -4.14 4.72 13.72
CA LEU A 40 -3.45 4.03 12.64
C LEU A 40 -2.73 2.75 13.12
N ARG A 41 -2.16 2.78 14.33
CA ARG A 41 -1.40 1.66 14.92
C ARG A 41 -2.26 0.65 15.67
N ARG A 42 -3.48 1.02 16.05
CA ARG A 42 -4.39 0.15 16.81
C ARG A 42 -4.66 -1.16 16.04
N PRO A 43 -4.38 -2.34 16.62
CA PRO A 43 -4.73 -3.62 16.03
C PRO A 43 -6.24 -3.79 15.90
N MET A 44 -6.72 -4.08 14.69
CA MET A 44 -8.15 -4.28 14.35
C MET A 44 -8.55 -5.76 14.39
N THR A 45 -7.58 -6.67 14.45
CA THR A 45 -7.78 -8.12 14.44
C THR A 45 -6.90 -8.82 15.49
N PRO A 46 -7.24 -10.06 15.90
CA PRO A 46 -6.39 -10.85 16.80
C PRO A 46 -4.98 -11.15 16.24
N THR A 47 -4.82 -11.09 14.92
CA THR A 47 -3.52 -11.29 14.24
C THR A 47 -2.62 -10.06 14.27
N GLY A 48 -3.05 -8.96 14.91
CA GLY A 48 -2.24 -7.76 15.07
C GLY A 48 -2.35 -6.77 13.90
N THR A 49 -3.17 -7.05 12.89
CA THR A 49 -3.31 -6.19 11.70
C THR A 49 -3.80 -4.80 12.09
N ASN A 50 -3.07 -3.77 11.70
CA ASN A 50 -3.43 -2.36 11.86
C ASN A 50 -3.36 -1.62 10.51
N LEU A 51 -3.85 -0.38 10.47
CA LEU A 51 -3.96 0.38 9.22
C LEU A 51 -2.60 0.81 8.67
N LEU A 52 -1.66 1.16 9.55
CA LEU A 52 -0.31 1.54 9.15
C LEU A 52 0.46 0.36 8.53
N GLY A 53 0.32 -0.83 9.12
CA GLY A 53 0.88 -2.08 8.59
C GLY A 53 0.26 -2.48 7.25
N LEU A 54 -1.03 -2.20 7.05
CA LEU A 54 -1.66 -2.40 5.74
C LEU A 54 -1.03 -1.49 4.67
N VAL A 55 -0.73 -0.23 4.98
CA VAL A 55 -0.03 0.68 4.05
C VAL A 55 1.37 0.17 3.74
N LYS A 56 2.13 -0.23 4.77
CA LYS A 56 3.48 -0.82 4.62
C LYS A 56 3.44 -2.04 3.70
N HIS A 57 2.51 -2.96 3.91
CA HIS A 57 2.33 -4.14 3.07
C HIS A 57 1.99 -3.77 1.62
N LEU A 58 1.01 -2.89 1.39
CA LEU A 58 0.59 -2.51 0.04
C LEU A 58 1.74 -1.84 -0.75
N ALA A 59 2.50 -0.96 -0.11
CA ALA A 59 3.67 -0.32 -0.72
C ALA A 59 4.77 -1.36 -1.05
N THR A 60 5.01 -2.30 -0.15
CA THR A 60 6.00 -3.37 -0.30
C THR A 60 5.65 -4.31 -1.44
N VAL A 61 4.39 -4.77 -1.49
CA VAL A 61 3.89 -5.66 -2.55
C VAL A 61 3.94 -4.98 -3.91
N GLU A 62 3.52 -3.72 -3.98
CA GLU A 62 3.56 -2.97 -5.25
C GLU A 62 5.00 -2.82 -5.76
N TYR A 63 5.92 -2.38 -4.90
CA TYR A 63 7.33 -2.22 -5.27
C TYR A 63 7.97 -3.56 -5.67
N GLY A 64 7.78 -4.61 -4.86
CA GLY A 64 8.30 -5.95 -5.13
C GLY A 64 7.78 -6.55 -6.43
N TRP A 65 6.47 -6.41 -6.69
CA TRP A 65 5.85 -6.91 -7.92
C TRP A 65 6.42 -6.21 -9.16
N PHE A 66 6.54 -4.89 -9.13
CA PHE A 66 7.10 -4.14 -10.26
C PHE A 66 8.59 -4.44 -10.48
N CYS A 67 9.38 -4.56 -9.42
CA CYS A 67 10.77 -4.98 -9.57
C CYS A 67 10.85 -6.36 -10.24
N ALA A 68 10.13 -7.35 -9.73
CA ALA A 68 10.12 -8.71 -10.28
C ALA A 68 9.61 -8.76 -11.74
N ALA A 69 8.48 -8.11 -12.03
CA ALA A 69 7.84 -8.12 -13.35
C ALA A 69 8.73 -7.49 -14.44
N PHE A 70 9.58 -6.53 -14.07
CA PHE A 70 10.50 -5.85 -14.99
C PHE A 70 11.95 -6.33 -14.86
N GLY A 71 12.19 -7.47 -14.17
CA GLY A 71 13.51 -8.08 -14.05
C GLY A 71 14.54 -7.23 -13.28
N ARG A 72 14.06 -6.43 -12.34
CA ARG A 72 14.88 -5.55 -11.49
C ARG A 72 14.94 -6.11 -10.06
N PRO A 73 16.08 -5.98 -9.36
CA PRO A 73 16.12 -6.25 -7.93
C PRO A 73 15.37 -5.15 -7.16
N THR A 74 14.78 -5.50 -6.02
CA THR A 74 14.40 -4.51 -5.01
C THR A 74 15.64 -3.99 -4.29
N GLU A 75 15.50 -2.83 -3.66
CA GLU A 75 16.37 -2.46 -2.54
C GLU A 75 16.20 -3.46 -1.38
N THR A 76 17.17 -3.47 -0.46
CA THR A 76 17.04 -4.24 0.78
C THR A 76 16.08 -3.51 1.70
N PHE A 77 14.99 -4.18 2.07
CA PHE A 77 14.05 -3.68 3.06
C PHE A 77 14.68 -3.66 4.47
N TRP A 78 14.27 -2.72 5.31
CA TRP A 78 14.73 -2.61 6.71
C TRP A 78 14.02 -3.59 7.66
N PHE A 79 13.17 -4.46 7.12
CA PHE A 79 12.37 -5.46 7.81
C PHE A 79 12.31 -6.73 6.95
N ASP A 80 11.93 -7.85 7.56
CA ASP A 80 11.68 -9.09 6.82
C ASP A 80 10.34 -9.03 6.10
N THR A 81 10.35 -8.88 4.78
CA THR A 81 9.15 -8.85 3.95
C THR A 81 8.29 -10.12 4.05
N ALA A 82 8.84 -11.25 4.51
CA ALA A 82 8.09 -12.49 4.65
C ALA A 82 7.29 -12.57 5.97
N THR A 83 7.66 -11.78 6.98
CA THR A 83 7.12 -11.94 8.34
C THR A 83 6.71 -10.64 9.03
N GLU A 84 7.22 -9.49 8.58
CA GLU A 84 7.11 -8.19 9.26
C GLU A 84 6.48 -7.09 8.39
N ASP A 85 6.00 -7.41 7.19
CA ASP A 85 5.40 -6.43 6.28
C ASP A 85 4.01 -5.93 6.73
N MET A 86 3.35 -6.68 7.61
CA MET A 86 2.07 -6.35 8.24
C MET A 86 2.20 -5.75 9.66
N THR A 87 3.42 -5.52 10.14
CA THR A 87 3.70 -4.97 11.48
C THR A 87 4.48 -3.66 11.38
N VAL A 88 4.31 -2.79 12.38
CA VAL A 88 4.94 -1.47 12.41
C VAL A 88 5.52 -1.24 13.81
N GLY A 89 6.83 -1.08 13.89
CA GLY A 89 7.54 -0.73 15.11
C GLY A 89 7.12 0.65 15.66
N PRO A 90 7.31 0.90 16.97
CA PRO A 90 6.90 2.15 17.61
C PRO A 90 7.55 3.41 17.03
N ASP A 91 8.65 3.26 16.30
CA ASP A 91 9.46 4.30 15.67
C ASP A 91 9.32 4.36 14.13
N GLU A 92 8.59 3.43 13.51
CA GLU A 92 8.32 3.42 12.07
C GLU A 92 7.16 4.36 11.70
N THR A 93 7.31 5.18 10.65
CA THR A 93 6.28 6.11 10.13
C THR A 93 5.89 5.80 8.70
#